data_AF-A0AAW0V0T5-F1
#
_entry.id   AF-A0AAW0V0T5-F1
#
_cell.length_a   1.000
_cell.length_b   1.000
_cell.length_c   1.000
_cell.angle_alpha   90.00
_cell.angle_beta   90.00
_cell.angle_gamma   90.00
#
_symmetry.space_group_name_H-M   'P 1'
#
loop_
_entity.id
_entity.type
_entity.pdbx_description
1 polymer ?
#
loop_
_entity_poly.entity_id
_entity_poly.type
_entity_poly.pdbx_seq_one_letter_code
_entity_poly.pdbx_strand_id
1 'polypeptide(L)'
;MREEHEEEREVLESIYEGDDNFSMISQSTFQYKYGEAGNNKSFLVEISWGPEYPDQIPTINLDLFYNKHLLPSVKEKITEELQKQAEINVGMSMTFTLFEWLKEAKDELLESQPEEASLPSVSEVITDLGRIAVEDSATGKKEKKEQLTKAQKRRMWDRQNAAGERARGYNWVDIIKHLSQTGNPKNDG
;
A
#
# COMPACT_ATOMS: atom_id res chain seq x y z
N MET A 1 -1.59 -3.32 29.97
CA MET A 1 -0.33 -3.51 29.24
C MET A 1 0.59 -4.28 30.17
N ARG A 2 1.24 -5.34 29.70
CA ARG A 2 2.18 -6.09 30.54
C ARG A 2 3.47 -5.28 30.72
N GLU A 3 4.17 -5.48 31.82
CA GLU A 3 5.47 -4.83 32.08
C GLU A 3 6.48 -5.15 30.97
N GLU A 4 6.54 -6.43 30.55
CA GLU A 4 7.36 -6.91 29.44
C GLU A 4 7.12 -6.16 28.11
N HIS A 5 5.88 -5.75 27.83
CA HIS A 5 5.56 -4.98 26.61
C HIS A 5 6.15 -3.58 26.70
N GLU A 6 6.06 -2.96 27.87
CA GLU A 6 6.57 -1.60 28.06
C GLU A 6 8.11 -1.59 28.02
N GLU A 7 8.75 -2.56 28.66
CA GLU A 7 10.20 -2.74 28.61
C GLU A 7 10.69 -2.96 27.18
N GLU A 8 10.08 -3.88 26.42
CA GLU A 8 10.47 -4.11 25.02
C GLU A 8 10.22 -2.86 24.17
N ARG A 9 9.13 -2.12 24.41
CA ARG A 9 8.82 -0.88 23.69
C ARG A 9 9.90 0.18 23.89
N GLU A 10 10.29 0.44 25.14
CA GLU A 10 11.34 1.41 25.46
C GLU A 10 12.70 1.01 24.85
N VAL A 11 13.01 -0.29 24.86
CA VAL A 11 14.21 -0.82 24.21
C VAL A 11 14.16 -0.59 22.69
N LEU A 12 13.04 -0.88 22.04
CA LEU A 12 12.87 -0.64 20.61
C LEU A 12 12.98 0.84 20.25
N GLU A 13 12.40 1.74 21.05
CA GLU A 13 12.52 3.19 20.85
C GLU A 13 13.97 3.66 20.94
N SER A 14 14.73 3.12 21.88
CA SER A 14 16.15 3.43 22.04
C SER A 14 17.01 2.87 20.91
N ILE A 15 16.76 1.63 20.48
CA ILE A 15 17.51 0.98 19.39
C ILE A 15 17.29 1.70 18.06
N TYR A 16 16.04 2.07 17.77
CA TYR A 16 15.65 2.67 16.50
C TYR A 16 15.54 4.20 16.56
N GLU A 17 16.13 4.83 17.59
CA GLU A 17 16.17 6.28 17.68
C GLU A 17 16.91 6.86 16.46
N GLY A 18 16.19 7.63 15.64
CA GLY A 18 16.72 8.22 14.41
C GLY A 18 16.80 7.28 13.19
N ASP A 19 16.24 6.06 13.26
CA ASP A 19 16.05 5.21 12.07
C ASP A 19 14.72 5.54 11.37
N ASP A 20 14.82 6.22 10.22
CA ASP A 20 13.65 6.59 9.40
C ASP A 20 12.86 5.38 8.85
N ASN A 21 13.45 4.18 8.87
CA ASN A 21 12.78 2.97 8.40
C ASN A 21 11.86 2.34 9.45
N PHE A 22 12.06 2.66 10.72
CA PHE A 22 11.22 2.18 11.82
C PHE A 22 10.09 3.15 12.10
N SER A 23 8.90 2.63 12.38
CA SER A 23 7.74 3.44 12.72
C SER A 23 6.87 2.74 13.75
N MET A 24 6.57 3.44 14.84
CA MET A 24 5.62 2.97 15.84
C MET A 24 4.22 3.52 15.52
N ILE A 25 3.31 2.63 15.11
CA ILE A 25 1.93 3.00 14.75
C ILE A 25 1.06 3.08 16.01
N SER A 26 1.30 2.19 16.95
CA SER A 26 0.65 2.14 18.25
C SER A 26 1.60 1.58 19.29
N GLN A 27 1.22 1.62 20.57
CA GLN A 27 2.03 1.08 21.67
C GLN A 27 2.35 -0.43 21.55
N SER A 28 1.63 -1.15 20.68
CA SER A 28 1.79 -2.58 20.43
C SER A 28 1.87 -2.90 18.94
N THR A 29 2.16 -1.93 18.08
CA THR A 29 2.24 -2.11 16.63
C THR A 29 3.41 -1.35 16.04
N PHE A 30 4.32 -2.09 15.43
CA PHE A 30 5.60 -1.61 14.95
C PHE A 30 5.74 -1.96 13.48
N GLN A 31 6.29 -1.04 12.71
CA GLN A 31 6.55 -1.23 11.30
C GLN A 31 8.04 -1.02 11.02
N TYR A 32 8.60 -1.86 10.15
CA TYR A 32 9.95 -1.69 9.65
C TYR A 32 9.98 -1.77 8.12
N LYS A 33 10.58 -0.77 7.49
CA LYS A 33 10.74 -0.67 6.05
C LYS A 33 12.07 -1.26 5.60
N TYR A 34 12.01 -2.12 4.60
CA TYR A 34 13.17 -2.74 3.98
C TYR A 34 13.34 -2.23 2.55
N GLY A 35 14.59 -1.98 2.17
CA GLY A 35 14.96 -1.55 0.82
C GLY A 35 14.69 -0.07 0.51
N GLU A 36 15.10 0.35 -0.68
CA GLU A 36 15.01 1.74 -1.11
C GLU A 36 13.62 2.12 -1.64
N ALA A 37 13.19 3.35 -1.37
CA ALA A 37 11.92 3.85 -1.87
C ALA A 37 11.86 3.81 -3.41
N GLY A 38 10.84 3.19 -3.97
CA GLY A 38 10.65 3.06 -5.42
C GLY A 38 11.26 1.80 -6.04
N ASN A 39 11.94 0.95 -5.25
CA ASN A 39 12.41 -0.35 -5.69
C ASN A 39 11.31 -1.42 -5.51
N ASN A 40 11.14 -2.33 -6.48
CA ASN A 40 10.21 -3.47 -6.38
C ASN A 40 10.59 -4.51 -5.32
N LYS A 41 11.84 -4.46 -4.84
CA LYS A 41 12.34 -5.25 -3.74
C LYS A 41 12.24 -4.52 -2.39
N SER A 42 11.61 -3.34 -2.35
CA SER A 42 11.30 -2.67 -1.08
C SER A 42 9.98 -3.17 -0.52
N PHE A 43 9.87 -3.29 0.80
CA PHE A 43 8.63 -3.74 1.45
C PHE A 43 8.58 -3.27 2.90
N LEU A 44 7.40 -3.36 3.50
CA LEU A 44 7.10 -2.90 4.85
C LEU A 44 6.54 -4.08 5.65
N VAL A 45 7.11 -4.37 6.81
CA VAL A 45 6.58 -5.41 7.70
C VAL A 45 5.96 -4.75 8.90
N GLU A 46 4.76 -5.16 9.26
CA GLU A 46 4.09 -4.77 10.50
C GLU A 46 4.07 -5.95 11.47
N ILE A 47 4.48 -5.71 12.70
CA ILE A 47 4.41 -6.64 13.81
C ILE A 47 3.50 -6.03 14.87
N SER A 48 2.50 -6.80 15.31
CA SER A 48 1.59 -6.38 16.37
C SER A 48 1.53 -7.40 17.50
N TRP A 49 1.62 -6.91 18.74
CA TRP A 49 1.59 -7.73 19.93
C TRP A 49 0.14 -8.01 20.35
N GLY A 50 -0.18 -9.30 20.51
CA GLY A 50 -1.46 -9.72 21.05
C GLY A 50 -1.47 -9.83 22.57
N PRO A 51 -2.63 -10.21 23.14
CA PRO A 51 -2.86 -10.71 24.48
C PRO A 51 -1.66 -11.23 25.23
N GLU A 52 -1.19 -12.28 24.56
CA GLU A 52 -0.41 -13.35 25.12
C GLU A 52 1.08 -13.20 24.82
N TYR A 53 1.46 -12.27 23.93
CA TYR A 53 2.86 -11.99 23.61
C TYR A 53 3.66 -11.60 24.87
N PRO A 54 4.94 -12.04 25.04
CA PRO A 54 5.75 -12.85 24.12
C PRO A 54 5.53 -14.37 24.23
N ASP A 55 4.63 -14.84 25.09
CA ASP A 55 4.30 -16.28 25.23
C ASP A 55 3.57 -16.83 23.99
N GLN A 56 3.06 -15.94 23.15
CA GLN A 56 2.47 -16.24 21.86
C GLN A 56 3.15 -15.43 20.76
N ILE A 57 3.25 -16.02 19.57
CA ILE A 57 3.74 -15.38 18.35
C ILE A 57 2.97 -14.09 18.07
N PRO A 58 3.66 -12.98 17.75
CA PRO A 58 2.98 -11.74 17.37
C PRO A 58 2.28 -11.88 16.03
N THR A 59 1.29 -11.02 15.77
CA THR A 59 0.64 -10.98 14.46
C THR A 59 1.54 -10.25 13.47
N ILE A 60 1.97 -10.96 12.43
CA ILE A 60 2.84 -10.44 11.36
C ILE A 60 1.97 -10.12 10.14
N ASN A 61 2.05 -8.88 9.66
CA ASN A 61 1.25 -8.38 8.56
C ASN A 61 2.13 -7.82 7.43
N LEU A 62 1.94 -8.37 6.24
CA LEU A 62 2.58 -7.96 4.98
C LEU A 62 1.56 -7.44 3.94
N ASP A 63 0.27 -7.39 4.29
CA ASP A 63 -0.80 -6.89 3.42
C ASP A 63 -1.05 -5.39 3.58
N LEU A 64 0.05 -4.65 3.66
CA LEU A 64 0.07 -3.20 3.67
C LEU A 64 -0.02 -2.68 2.24
N PHE A 65 -0.62 -1.49 2.07
CA PHE A 65 -0.70 -0.83 0.76
C PHE A 65 0.68 -0.64 0.12
N TYR A 66 1.71 -0.40 0.93
CA TYR A 66 3.09 -0.28 0.47
C TYR A 66 3.58 -1.54 -0.27
N ASN A 67 3.08 -2.73 0.08
CA ASN A 67 3.56 -4.01 -0.45
C ASN A 67 2.77 -4.51 -1.66
N LYS A 68 1.94 -3.66 -2.31
CA LYS A 68 1.09 -4.08 -3.43
C LYS A 68 1.88 -4.60 -4.64
N HIS A 69 3.11 -4.15 -4.82
CA HIS A 69 3.98 -4.59 -5.90
C HIS A 69 4.68 -5.93 -5.61
N LEU A 70 4.64 -6.42 -4.36
CA LEU A 70 5.19 -7.74 -4.03
C LEU A 70 4.27 -8.84 -4.56
N LEU A 71 4.89 -9.86 -5.15
CA LEU A 71 4.17 -11.07 -5.54
C LEU A 71 3.56 -11.75 -4.31
N PRO A 72 2.33 -12.30 -4.40
CA PRO A 72 1.71 -13.05 -3.30
C PRO A 72 2.59 -14.18 -2.78
N SER A 73 3.23 -14.94 -3.68
CA SER A 73 4.15 -16.02 -3.32
C SER A 73 5.36 -15.56 -2.52
N VAL A 74 5.85 -14.34 -2.77
CA VAL A 74 6.96 -13.73 -2.02
C VAL A 74 6.48 -13.33 -0.62
N LYS A 75 5.30 -12.72 -0.51
CA LYS A 75 4.70 -12.39 0.79
C LYS A 75 4.47 -13.63 1.64
N GLU A 76 3.92 -14.69 1.05
CA GLU A 76 3.71 -15.98 1.71
C GLU A 76 5.04 -16.54 2.21
N LYS A 77 6.08 -16.60 1.36
CA LYS A 77 7.43 -17.05 1.75
C LYS A 77 8.00 -16.25 2.92
N ILE A 78 7.92 -14.92 2.88
CA ILE A 78 8.42 -14.07 3.97
C ILE A 78 7.63 -14.33 5.26
N THR A 79 6.30 -14.44 5.16
CA THR A 79 5.42 -14.69 6.32
C THR A 79 5.71 -16.04 6.96
N GLU A 80 5.85 -17.09 6.16
CA GLU A 80 6.16 -18.44 6.64
C GLU A 80 7.51 -18.51 7.36
N GLU A 81 8.56 -17.91 6.80
CA GLU A 81 9.88 -17.92 7.45
C GLU A 81 9.90 -17.06 8.71
N LEU A 82 9.24 -15.89 8.71
CA LEU A 82 9.10 -15.08 9.93
C LEU A 82 8.30 -15.81 11.03
N GLN A 83 7.27 -16.57 10.67
CA GLN A 83 6.53 -17.40 11.62
C GLN A 83 7.42 -18.47 12.25
N LYS A 84 8.26 -19.16 11.46
CA LYS A 84 9.24 -20.13 11.97
C LYS A 84 10.22 -19.48 12.94
N GLN A 85 10.73 -18.29 12.62
CA GLN A 85 11.62 -17.56 13.52
C GLN A 85 10.89 -17.13 14.81
N ALA A 86 9.63 -16.71 14.70
CA ALA A 86 8.84 -16.35 15.86
C ALA A 86 8.58 -17.56 16.78
N GLU A 87 8.28 -18.73 16.21
CA GLU A 87 8.11 -19.99 16.96
C GLU A 87 9.34 -20.34 17.83
N ILE A 88 10.55 -20.13 17.29
CA ILE A 88 11.81 -20.40 18.00
C ILE A 88 12.01 -19.44 19.18
N ASN A 89 11.51 -18.22 19.07
CA ASN A 89 11.70 -17.16 20.06
C ASN A 89 10.51 -16.98 21.02
N VAL A 90 9.52 -17.88 20.99
CA VAL A 90 8.38 -17.84 21.93
C VAL A 90 8.87 -17.85 23.38
N GLY A 91 8.28 -16.98 24.20
CA GLY A 91 8.66 -16.79 25.61
C GLY A 91 9.71 -15.69 25.83
N MET A 92 10.13 -14.97 24.78
CA MET A 92 10.97 -13.78 24.89
C MET A 92 10.59 -12.69 23.90
N SER A 93 10.98 -11.46 24.21
CA SER A 93 10.89 -10.30 23.30
C SER A 93 11.60 -10.59 21.99
N MET A 94 10.88 -10.60 20.87
CA MET A 94 11.39 -11.05 19.58
C MET A 94 11.25 -10.02 18.47
N THR A 95 10.65 -8.85 18.72
CA THR A 95 10.39 -7.85 17.66
C THR A 95 11.70 -7.39 17.00
N PHE A 96 12.70 -7.03 17.80
CA PHE A 96 14.03 -6.67 17.32
C PHE A 96 14.68 -7.84 16.55
N THR A 97 14.65 -9.04 17.13
CA THR A 97 15.24 -10.25 16.53
C THR A 97 14.63 -10.56 15.16
N LEU A 98 13.31 -10.47 15.04
CA LEU A 98 12.60 -10.69 13.77
C LEU A 98 12.98 -9.64 12.73
N PHE A 99 13.07 -8.37 13.15
CA PHE A 99 13.44 -7.31 12.22
C PHE A 99 14.89 -7.43 11.73
N GLU A 100 15.84 -7.73 12.62
CA GLU A 100 17.24 -7.93 12.25
C GLU A 100 17.45 -9.18 11.40
N TRP A 101 16.84 -10.31 11.78
CA TRP A 101 16.91 -11.53 10.98
C TRP A 101 16.41 -11.28 9.55
N LEU A 102 15.31 -10.54 9.41
CA LEU A 102 14.77 -10.22 8.09
C LEU A 102 15.68 -9.28 7.28
N LYS A 103 16.48 -8.41 7.92
CA LYS A 103 17.46 -7.58 7.21
C LYS A 103 18.50 -8.44 6.49
N GLU A 104 18.91 -9.56 7.10
CA GLU A 104 19.87 -10.50 6.53
C GLU A 104 19.20 -11.41 5.49
N ALA A 105 18.00 -11.90 5.77
CA ALA A 105 17.30 -12.86 4.91
C ALA A 105 16.60 -12.24 3.69
N LYS A 106 16.32 -10.92 3.69
CA LYS A 106 15.51 -10.26 2.65
C LYS A 106 15.98 -10.55 1.22
N ASP A 107 17.30 -10.62 0.99
CA ASP A 107 17.85 -10.76 -0.36
C ASP A 107 17.56 -12.15 -0.95
N GLU A 108 17.56 -13.19 -0.11
CA GLU A 108 17.17 -14.56 -0.47
C GLU A 108 15.65 -14.70 -0.60
N LEU A 109 14.89 -14.05 0.28
CA LEU A 109 13.42 -14.12 0.26
C LEU A 109 12.84 -13.42 -0.98
N LEU A 110 13.51 -12.38 -1.48
CA LEU A 110 13.11 -11.59 -2.64
C LEU A 110 13.71 -12.08 -3.96
N GLU A 111 14.40 -13.23 -4.00
CA GLU A 111 15.04 -13.73 -5.21
C GLU A 111 14.04 -13.93 -6.38
N SER A 112 12.82 -14.36 -6.07
CA SER A 112 11.75 -14.55 -7.07
C SER A 112 10.99 -13.27 -7.42
N GLN A 113 11.28 -12.14 -6.75
CA GLN A 113 10.65 -10.86 -7.03
C GLN A 113 11.29 -10.20 -8.26
N PRO A 114 10.51 -9.82 -9.29
CA PRO A 114 11.03 -9.16 -10.48
C PRO A 114 11.69 -7.81 -10.15
N GLU A 115 12.77 -7.47 -10.85
CA GLU A 115 13.51 -6.22 -10.64
C GLU A 115 12.75 -5.00 -11.17
N GLU A 116 12.03 -5.14 -12.28
CA GLU A 116 11.23 -4.09 -12.88
C GLU A 116 9.78 -4.10 -12.39
N ALA A 117 9.22 -2.88 -12.29
CA ALA A 117 7.87 -2.70 -11.80
C ALA A 117 6.93 -3.18 -12.89
N SER A 118 6.23 -4.29 -12.64
CA SER A 118 5.15 -4.72 -13.51
C SER A 118 4.09 -3.61 -13.50
N LEU A 119 3.90 -2.95 -14.64
CA LEU A 119 2.82 -1.99 -14.81
C LEU A 119 1.51 -2.70 -14.44
N PRO A 120 0.66 -2.11 -13.57
CA PRO A 120 -0.57 -2.75 -13.17
C PRO A 120 -1.41 -3.04 -14.42
N SER A 121 -1.68 -4.32 -14.65
CA SER A 121 -2.62 -4.74 -15.68
C SER A 121 -3.99 -4.15 -15.35
N VAL A 122 -4.64 -3.54 -16.34
CA VAL A 122 -5.97 -2.91 -16.29
C VAL A 122 -7.05 -3.81 -15.64
N SER A 123 -6.80 -5.11 -15.54
CA SER A 123 -7.68 -6.11 -14.92
C SER A 123 -7.96 -5.89 -13.42
N GLU A 124 -7.01 -5.37 -12.62
CA GLU A 124 -7.23 -5.18 -11.17
C GLU A 124 -8.08 -3.95 -10.84
N VAL A 125 -8.16 -2.98 -11.75
CA VAL A 125 -8.99 -1.78 -11.56
C VAL A 125 -10.49 -2.11 -11.66
N ILE A 126 -10.84 -3.23 -12.31
CA ILE A 126 -12.23 -3.61 -12.57
C ILE A 126 -12.88 -4.29 -11.35
N THR A 127 -12.11 -4.96 -10.50
CA THR A 127 -12.64 -5.70 -9.34
C THR A 127 -13.05 -4.78 -8.19
N ASP A 128 -12.36 -3.65 -7.97
CA ASP A 128 -12.70 -2.72 -6.89
C ASP A 128 -13.92 -1.83 -7.19
N LEU A 129 -14.24 -1.56 -8.47
CA LEU A 129 -15.48 -0.85 -8.83
C LEU A 129 -16.74 -1.72 -8.70
N GLY A 130 -16.59 -3.05 -8.63
CA GLY A 130 -17.73 -3.99 -8.55
C GLY A 130 -18.40 -4.05 -7.17
N ARG A 131 -17.80 -3.48 -6.12
CA ARG A 131 -18.28 -3.57 -4.73
C ARG A 131 -19.15 -2.40 -4.28
N ILE A 132 -19.33 -1.37 -5.11
CA ILE A 132 -20.30 -0.29 -4.87
C ILE A 132 -21.50 -0.49 -5.81
N ALA A 133 -22.20 -1.61 -5.65
CA ALA A 133 -23.51 -1.81 -6.24
C ALA A 133 -24.51 -1.96 -5.09
N VAL A 134 -25.22 -0.85 -4.86
CA VAL A 134 -26.37 -0.71 -3.98
C VAL A 134 -27.38 -1.82 -4.28
N GLU A 135 -27.89 -2.43 -3.21
CA GLU A 135 -29.03 -3.35 -3.23
C GLU A 135 -30.21 -2.70 -3.95
N ASP A 136 -30.66 -3.30 -5.06
CA ASP A 136 -32.05 -3.14 -5.48
C ASP A 136 -32.60 -4.47 -6.00
N SER A 137 -33.78 -4.77 -5.51
CA SER A 137 -34.49 -6.03 -5.65
C SER A 137 -35.48 -5.89 -6.82
N ALA A 138 -35.31 -6.65 -7.91
CA ALA A 138 -36.44 -7.12 -8.74
C ALA A 138 -36.00 -7.93 -9.97
N THR A 139 -36.44 -9.18 -9.99
CA THR A 139 -37.01 -9.94 -11.13
C THR A 139 -36.88 -9.39 -12.56
N GLY A 140 -36.32 -10.23 -13.45
CA GLY A 140 -37.00 -10.58 -14.71
C GLY A 140 -36.45 -10.02 -16.04
N LYS A 141 -36.10 -10.97 -16.93
CA LYS A 141 -36.06 -10.91 -18.41
C LYS A 141 -35.01 -9.99 -19.09
N LYS A 142 -34.09 -10.66 -19.80
CA LYS A 142 -33.22 -10.09 -20.83
C LYS A 142 -34.07 -9.54 -22.00
N GLU A 143 -34.07 -8.23 -22.19
CA GLU A 143 -34.58 -7.58 -23.40
C GLU A 143 -33.45 -6.92 -24.20
N LYS A 144 -33.63 -6.93 -25.53
CA LYS A 144 -32.67 -6.52 -26.55
C LYS A 144 -32.27 -5.05 -26.34
N LYS A 145 -30.97 -4.75 -26.38
CA LYS A 145 -30.44 -3.38 -26.34
C LYS A 145 -31.01 -2.57 -27.51
N GLU A 146 -31.95 -1.70 -27.22
CA GLU A 146 -32.55 -0.73 -28.14
C GLU A 146 -31.45 0.25 -28.59
N GLN A 147 -31.17 0.30 -29.89
CA GLN A 147 -30.20 1.24 -30.42
C GLN A 147 -30.79 2.65 -30.38
N LEU A 148 -30.36 3.44 -29.39
CA LEU A 148 -30.74 4.84 -29.25
C LEU A 148 -30.42 5.63 -30.53
N THR A 149 -31.43 6.31 -31.04
CA THR A 149 -31.30 7.21 -32.19
C THR A 149 -30.35 8.36 -31.88
N LYS A 150 -29.72 8.93 -32.92
CA LYS A 150 -28.75 10.04 -32.80
C LYS A 150 -29.31 11.23 -31.99
N ALA A 151 -30.61 11.49 -32.11
CA ALA A 151 -31.31 12.53 -31.35
C ALA A 151 -31.45 12.20 -29.85
N GLN A 152 -31.72 10.93 -29.51
CA GLN A 152 -31.79 10.49 -28.12
C GLN A 152 -30.41 10.54 -27.44
N LYS A 153 -29.33 10.18 -28.17
CA LYS A 153 -27.96 10.33 -27.67
C LYS A 153 -27.59 11.79 -27.38
N ARG A 154 -27.99 12.72 -28.25
CA ARG A 154 -27.73 14.15 -28.05
C ARG A 154 -28.49 14.72 -26.86
N ARG A 155 -29.75 14.32 -26.65
CA ARG A 155 -30.52 14.71 -25.47
C ARG A 155 -29.92 14.20 -24.15
N MET A 156 -29.37 12.98 -24.14
CA MET A 156 -28.66 12.47 -22.96
C MET A 156 -27.35 13.23 -22.71
N TRP A 157 -26.62 13.60 -23.76
CA TRP A 157 -25.44 14.46 -23.65
C TRP A 157 -25.76 15.84 -23.05
N ASP A 158 -26.84 16.46 -23.50
CA ASP A 158 -27.28 17.78 -22.99
C ASP A 158 -27.81 17.69 -21.54
N ARG A 159 -28.47 16.58 -21.17
CA ARG A 159 -28.97 16.33 -19.81
C ARG A 159 -27.84 16.14 -18.77
N GLN A 160 -26.67 15.67 -19.21
CA GLN A 160 -25.51 15.44 -18.33
C GLN A 160 -24.57 16.66 -18.25
N ASN A 161 -25.11 17.86 -18.46
CA ASN A 161 -24.42 19.14 -18.29
C ASN A 161 -23.00 19.18 -18.90
N ALA A 162 -22.87 18.78 -20.16
CA ALA A 162 -21.62 18.81 -20.92
C ALA A 162 -21.02 20.22 -21.11
N ALA A 163 -21.67 21.26 -20.58
CA ALA A 163 -21.27 22.67 -20.68
C ALA A 163 -20.86 23.33 -19.35
N GLY A 164 -20.80 22.63 -18.21
CA GLY A 164 -20.00 23.15 -17.08
C GLY A 164 -20.44 22.78 -15.69
N GLU A 165 -19.87 21.70 -15.17
CA GLU A 165 -18.89 21.77 -14.07
C GLU A 165 -17.76 20.83 -14.46
N ARG A 166 -16.61 21.38 -14.90
CA ARG A 166 -15.46 20.53 -15.24
C ARG A 166 -14.91 19.95 -13.95
N ALA A 167 -14.63 18.65 -13.95
CA ALA A 167 -14.07 17.98 -12.77
C ALA A 167 -12.82 18.73 -12.27
N ARG A 168 -12.65 18.79 -10.95
CA ARG A 168 -11.47 19.36 -10.31
C ARG A 168 -10.22 18.71 -10.92
N GLY A 169 -9.29 19.51 -11.43
CA GLY A 169 -8.09 19.03 -12.12
C GLY A 169 -8.14 19.02 -13.66
N TYR A 170 -9.24 19.46 -14.29
CA TYR A 170 -9.31 19.59 -15.76
C TYR A 170 -8.25 20.56 -16.33
N ASN A 171 -7.83 21.56 -15.56
CA ASN A 171 -6.88 22.60 -15.97
C ASN A 171 -5.50 22.43 -15.32
N TRP A 172 -4.97 21.21 -15.30
CA TRP A 172 -3.60 21.00 -14.83
C TRP A 172 -2.63 21.81 -15.70
N VAL A 173 -1.74 22.56 -15.05
CA VAL A 173 -0.71 23.38 -15.70
C VAL A 173 0.63 22.72 -15.41
N ASP A 174 1.39 22.43 -16.46
CA ASP A 174 2.80 22.04 -16.34
C ASP A 174 3.60 23.25 -15.85
N ILE A 175 4.02 23.22 -14.58
CA ILE A 175 4.72 24.33 -13.92
C ILE A 175 6.07 24.61 -14.60
N ILE A 176 6.76 23.58 -15.09
CA ILE A 176 8.07 23.74 -15.75
C ILE A 176 7.88 24.45 -17.10
N LYS A 177 6.89 24.00 -17.88
CA LYS A 177 6.56 24.63 -19.16
C LYS A 177 6.02 26.05 -18.99
N HIS A 178 5.21 26.29 -17.96
CA HIS A 178 4.69 27.63 -17.63
C HIS A 178 5.80 28.59 -17.24
N LEU A 179 6.70 28.18 -16.33
CA LEU A 179 7.85 28.99 -15.91
C LEU A 179 8.83 29.26 -17.06
N SER A 180 9.02 28.30 -17.98
CA SER A 180 9.83 28.52 -19.18
C SER A 180 9.24 29.56 -20.14
N GLN A 181 7.90 29.74 -20.13
CA GLN A 181 7.21 30.74 -20.96
C GLN A 181 7.16 32.12 -20.30
N THR A 182 7.09 32.19 -18.97
CA THR A 182 7.08 33.47 -18.23
C THR A 182 8.46 33.96 -17.80
N GLY A 183 9.51 33.17 -18.03
CA GLY A 183 10.91 33.59 -17.87
C GLY A 183 11.35 34.55 -18.98
N ASN A 184 10.84 35.78 -18.98
CA ASN A 184 11.41 36.85 -19.80
C ASN A 184 12.72 37.32 -19.12
N PRO A 185 13.89 37.23 -19.77
CA PRO A 185 15.08 37.90 -19.29
C PRO A 185 14.82 39.41 -19.38
N LYS A 186 14.75 40.07 -18.22
CA LYS A 186 14.90 41.52 -18.21
C LYS A 186 16.32 41.83 -18.69
N ASN A 187 16.38 42.31 -19.91
CA ASN A 187 17.48 43.05 -20.49
C ASN A 187 17.70 44.31 -19.65
N ASP A 188 18.79 44.37 -18.89
CA ASP A 188 19.29 45.59 -18.26
C ASP A 188 20.80 45.70 -18.56
N GLY A 189 21.17 46.69 -19.39
CA GLY A 189 22.53 47.22 -19.53
C GLY A 189 23.25 46.90 -20.83
#